data_AF-A0A8C6A687-F1
#
_entry.id   AF-A0A8C6A687-F1
#
_cell.length_a   1.000
_cell.length_b   1.000
_cell.length_c   1.000
_cell.angle_alpha   90.00
_cell.angle_beta   90.00
_cell.angle_gamma   90.00
#
_symmetry.space_group_name_H-M   'P 1'
#
loop_
_entity.id
_entity.type
_entity.pdbx_description
1 polymer ?
#
loop_
_entity_poly.entity_id
_entity_poly.type
_entity_poly.pdbx_seq_one_letter_code
_entity_poly.pdbx_strand_id
1 'polypeptide(L)'
;FLGMWLNIFLTGMNPFYFHAVNVILHCLVTLVLMYTCDKTVFKNRGLAFVTALLFAVHPVHTEAVAGIVGRADVLACLLFLLAFLSYNRSLDQCCAGECFPPTASPFFLLLSLFLGTCAMLVKETGITVFGVCLVYDLFSLSHKQDMTSNGVIHQHSLQQPGSPQPSSLPAHSHRENGKQRFPHKGAWDGCHSSLTPAPKSSGFPVSPRAVWSLMRYLTTSSNRNFLLTMRPFLKRAVLVISYVIVILYFRLWIMGGSMPLFSEQDNPASFSPYILTRFLTYSYLLAFNVWLLLAPVTLCYDWQVGSIPLVETIWDMRNLATVLLAVVMALLSLHCLAAFKRLEHKEVLVGLLFLVFPFIPASNLFFRVGFVVAERVLYTPSMGYCILFVHGLSKLCTWLNRCGATTLIVSTVLLLLLFSWKTVKQNEIWLSRESLFRSGVQTLPHNAKVHYNYANFLKDQGRNREAIYHYRTALKLYPRHASALNNLGTLTRDTAEAKMYYQRALQLHPQHNRALFNLGNLLK
;
A
#
# COMPACT_ATOMS: atom_id res chain seq x y z
N PHE A 1 15.46 -10.41 11.57
CA PHE A 1 16.22 -11.33 12.44
C PHE A 1 16.27 -10.87 13.90
N LEU A 2 16.75 -9.66 14.21
CA LEU A 2 16.84 -9.15 15.60
C LEU A 2 15.51 -9.22 16.39
N GLY A 3 14.40 -8.82 15.77
CA GLY A 3 13.09 -8.88 16.43
C GLY A 3 12.57 -10.29 16.72
N MET A 4 13.00 -11.31 15.97
CA MET A 4 12.68 -12.72 16.30
C MET A 4 13.57 -13.23 17.42
N TRP A 5 14.86 -12.89 17.39
CA TRP A 5 15.80 -13.24 18.45
C TRP A 5 15.39 -12.65 19.80
N LEU A 6 15.00 -11.37 19.84
CA LEU A 6 14.50 -10.73 21.06
C LEU A 6 13.25 -11.42 21.60
N ASN A 7 12.34 -11.85 20.72
CA ASN A 7 11.13 -12.57 21.14
C ASN A 7 11.48 -13.94 21.74
N ILE A 8 12.41 -14.67 21.12
CA ILE A 8 12.95 -15.93 21.67
C ILE A 8 13.59 -15.70 23.04
N PHE A 9 14.38 -14.64 23.18
CA PHE A 9 15.04 -14.31 24.43
C PHE A 9 14.03 -14.01 25.56
N LEU A 10 12.93 -13.33 25.25
CA LEU A 10 11.93 -12.94 26.26
C LEU A 10 10.90 -14.03 26.58
N THR A 11 10.50 -14.84 25.59
CA THR A 11 9.32 -15.72 25.71
C THR A 11 9.57 -17.17 25.27
N GLY A 12 10.80 -17.50 24.86
CA GLY A 12 11.18 -18.81 24.37
C GLY A 12 10.65 -19.10 22.95
N MET A 13 10.53 -20.39 22.61
CA MET A 13 10.12 -20.84 21.26
C MET A 13 8.61 -21.13 21.14
N ASN A 14 7.78 -20.66 22.07
CA ASN A 14 6.34 -20.91 22.00
C ASN A 14 5.71 -20.09 20.85
N PRO A 15 5.11 -20.72 19.82
CA PRO A 15 4.56 -20.02 18.65
C PRO A 15 3.50 -18.96 19.00
N PHE A 16 2.77 -19.16 20.10
CA PHE A 16 1.73 -18.24 20.56
C PHE A 16 2.24 -16.80 20.67
N TYR A 17 3.40 -16.58 21.29
CA TYR A 17 3.96 -15.24 21.47
C TYR A 17 4.42 -14.61 20.16
N PHE A 18 4.79 -15.41 19.17
CA PHE A 18 5.13 -14.89 17.84
C PHE A 18 3.91 -14.34 17.13
N HIS A 19 2.80 -15.07 17.18
CA HIS A 19 1.52 -14.65 16.62
C HIS A 19 0.93 -13.46 17.39
N ALA A 20 0.99 -13.47 18.73
CA ALA A 20 0.50 -12.37 19.56
C ALA A 20 1.18 -11.04 19.22
N VAL A 21 2.52 -11.04 19.02
CA VAL A 21 3.25 -9.85 18.58
C VAL A 21 2.76 -9.36 17.21
N ASN A 22 2.52 -10.25 16.25
CA ASN A 22 2.04 -9.85 14.93
C ASN A 22 0.62 -9.26 15.00
N VAL A 23 -0.26 -9.83 15.83
CA VAL A 23 -1.62 -9.30 16.05
C VAL A 23 -1.56 -7.93 16.72
N ILE A 24 -0.73 -7.75 17.75
CA ILE A 24 -0.54 -6.44 18.40
C ILE A 24 -0.03 -5.41 17.40
N LEU A 25 0.96 -5.76 16.58
CA LEU A 25 1.47 -4.89 15.53
C LEU A 25 0.38 -4.54 14.50
N HIS A 26 -0.45 -5.50 14.10
CA HIS A 26 -1.56 -5.25 13.18
C HIS A 26 -2.61 -4.29 13.78
N CYS A 27 -2.94 -4.46 15.06
CA CYS A 27 -3.80 -3.53 15.80
C CYS A 27 -3.19 -2.12 15.83
N LEU A 28 -1.89 -2.00 16.13
CA LEU A 28 -1.19 -0.72 16.13
C LEU A 28 -1.18 -0.07 14.74
N VAL A 29 -0.90 -0.82 13.68
CA VAL A 29 -0.98 -0.32 12.29
C VAL A 29 -2.38 0.20 11.99
N THR A 30 -3.42 -0.54 12.36
CA THR A 30 -4.82 -0.15 12.15
C THR A 30 -5.16 1.15 12.89
N LEU A 31 -4.74 1.28 14.15
CA LEU A 31 -4.96 2.50 14.95
C LEU A 31 -4.19 3.70 14.39
N VAL A 32 -2.94 3.51 13.98
CA VAL A 32 -2.13 4.57 13.36
C VAL A 32 -2.68 4.95 11.99
N LEU A 33 -3.22 4.00 11.22
CA LEU A 33 -3.91 4.26 9.95
C LEU A 33 -5.18 5.08 10.20
N MET A 34 -6.00 4.73 11.19
CA MET A 34 -7.18 5.50 11.59
C MET A 34 -6.80 6.93 11.95
N TYR A 35 -5.75 7.11 12.76
CA TYR A 35 -5.24 8.43 13.14
C TYR A 35 -4.72 9.21 11.92
N THR A 36 -3.99 8.55 11.02
CA THR A 36 -3.52 9.15 9.76
C THR A 36 -4.70 9.61 8.92
N CYS A 37 -5.74 8.79 8.83
CA CYS A 37 -6.95 9.10 8.08
C CYS A 37 -7.73 10.27 8.69
N ASP A 38 -7.88 10.35 10.01
CA ASP A 38 -8.52 11.48 10.73
C ASP A 38 -7.76 12.80 10.54
N LYS A 39 -6.42 12.75 10.57
CA LYS A 39 -5.60 13.96 10.54
C LYS A 39 -5.26 14.47 9.14
N THR A 40 -5.07 13.58 8.18
CA THR A 40 -4.46 13.93 6.89
C THR A 40 -5.34 13.64 5.68
N VAL A 41 -6.29 12.70 5.79
CA VAL A 41 -7.04 12.19 4.65
C VAL A 41 -8.48 12.73 4.64
N PHE A 42 -9.30 12.32 5.61
CA PHE A 42 -10.73 12.62 5.63
C PHE A 42 -11.06 13.79 6.56
N LYS A 43 -12.04 14.60 6.18
CA LYS A 43 -12.64 15.61 7.07
C LYS A 43 -13.55 15.00 8.15
N ASN A 44 -14.09 13.81 7.89
CA ASN A 44 -15.04 13.13 8.76
C ASN A 44 -14.39 11.91 9.43
N ARG A 45 -14.42 11.90 10.77
CA ARG A 45 -13.97 10.78 11.62
C ARG A 45 -14.61 9.45 11.29
N GLY A 46 -15.88 9.44 10.87
CA GLY A 46 -16.59 8.22 10.49
C GLY A 46 -15.95 7.52 9.30
N LEU A 47 -15.48 8.27 8.29
CA LEU A 47 -14.80 7.69 7.13
C LEU A 47 -13.42 7.11 7.50
N ALA A 48 -12.70 7.79 8.40
CA ALA A 48 -11.44 7.27 8.94
C ALA A 48 -11.65 5.96 9.72
N PHE A 49 -12.71 5.87 10.52
CA PHE A 49 -13.07 4.66 11.25
C PHE A 49 -13.43 3.51 10.29
N VAL A 50 -14.30 3.74 9.30
CA VAL A 50 -14.66 2.70 8.32
C VAL A 50 -13.45 2.25 7.50
N THR A 51 -12.55 3.15 7.15
CA THR A 51 -11.28 2.82 6.45
C THR A 51 -10.41 1.91 7.29
N ALA A 52 -10.24 2.23 8.58
CA ALA A 52 -9.46 1.40 9.50
C ALA A 52 -10.13 0.04 9.75
N LEU A 53 -11.45 0.00 9.88
CA LEU A 53 -12.19 -1.24 10.06
C LEU A 53 -12.07 -2.15 8.82
N LEU A 54 -12.22 -1.58 7.62
CA LEU A 54 -12.04 -2.30 6.35
C LEU A 54 -10.62 -2.87 6.23
N PHE A 55 -9.60 -2.08 6.61
CA PHE A 55 -8.22 -2.54 6.66
C PHE A 55 -8.06 -3.69 7.67
N ALA A 56 -8.56 -3.54 8.90
CA ALA A 56 -8.38 -4.53 9.97
C ALA A 56 -8.94 -5.92 9.63
N VAL A 57 -10.04 -5.98 8.87
CA VAL A 57 -10.71 -7.25 8.56
C VAL A 57 -10.33 -7.81 7.19
N HIS A 58 -9.44 -7.16 6.45
CA HIS A 58 -9.16 -7.49 5.05
C HIS A 58 -8.46 -8.86 4.92
N PRO A 59 -9.04 -9.85 4.19
CA PRO A 59 -8.49 -11.21 4.13
C PRO A 59 -7.07 -11.34 3.57
N VAL A 60 -6.66 -10.42 2.69
CA VAL A 60 -5.30 -10.37 2.12
C VAL A 60 -4.20 -10.24 3.19
N HIS A 61 -4.53 -9.79 4.41
CA HIS A 61 -3.55 -9.62 5.49
C HIS A 61 -3.17 -10.91 6.19
N THR A 62 -3.92 -11.99 5.97
CA THR A 62 -3.74 -13.26 6.68
C THR A 62 -2.32 -13.82 6.53
N GLU A 63 -1.70 -13.77 5.34
CA GLU A 63 -0.30 -14.19 5.16
C GLU A 63 0.67 -13.36 6.02
N ALA A 64 0.50 -12.04 6.03
CA ALA A 64 1.38 -11.12 6.74
C ALA A 64 1.23 -11.18 8.27
N VAL A 65 0.00 -11.40 8.76
CA VAL A 65 -0.30 -11.38 10.21
C VAL A 65 -0.19 -12.77 10.82
N ALA A 66 -0.80 -13.79 10.20
CA ALA A 66 -0.77 -15.16 10.72
C ALA A 66 0.61 -15.81 10.55
N GLY A 67 1.32 -15.52 9.45
CA GLY A 67 2.67 -16.04 9.23
C GLY A 67 3.68 -15.42 10.21
N ILE A 68 4.41 -16.25 10.97
CA ILE A 68 5.46 -15.78 11.91
C ILE A 68 6.50 -14.90 11.18
N VAL A 69 6.87 -15.28 9.96
CA VAL A 69 7.84 -14.55 9.12
C VAL A 69 7.28 -13.21 8.62
N GLY A 70 5.95 -13.07 8.52
CA GLY A 70 5.25 -11.87 8.05
C GLY A 70 5.38 -10.65 8.97
N ARG A 71 5.94 -10.82 10.18
CA ARG A 71 6.24 -9.73 11.13
C ARG A 71 6.95 -8.55 10.47
N ALA A 72 7.86 -8.83 9.53
CA ALA A 72 8.60 -7.79 8.83
C ALA A 72 7.68 -6.85 8.04
N ASP A 73 6.65 -7.38 7.38
CA ASP A 73 5.72 -6.60 6.57
C ASP A 73 4.85 -5.68 7.46
N VAL A 74 4.33 -6.22 8.57
CA VAL A 74 3.51 -5.46 9.52
C VAL A 74 4.32 -4.38 10.24
N LEU A 75 5.53 -4.70 10.72
CA LEU A 75 6.40 -3.74 11.40
C LEU A 75 6.90 -2.65 10.45
N ALA A 76 7.26 -3.00 9.21
CA ALA A 76 7.65 -2.01 8.21
C ALA A 76 6.49 -1.06 7.88
N CYS A 77 5.25 -1.56 7.80
CA CYS A 77 4.07 -0.74 7.59
C CYS A 77 3.81 0.23 8.76
N LEU A 78 4.01 -0.21 10.02
CA LEU A 78 3.90 0.67 11.19
C LEU A 78 4.91 1.82 11.12
N LEU A 79 6.19 1.48 10.88
CA LEU A 79 7.26 2.46 10.76
C LEU A 79 7.06 3.40 9.57
N PHE A 80 6.54 2.89 8.45
CA PHE A 80 6.15 3.66 7.27
C PHE A 80 5.11 4.73 7.62
N LEU A 81 4.03 4.36 8.32
CA LEU A 81 2.98 5.32 8.71
C LEU A 81 3.52 6.36 9.71
N LEU A 82 4.31 5.94 10.70
CA LEU A 82 4.91 6.85 11.68
C LEU A 82 5.89 7.83 11.02
N ALA A 83 6.70 7.35 10.08
CA ALA A 83 7.61 8.18 9.29
C ALA A 83 6.84 9.22 8.45
N PHE A 84 5.73 8.83 7.81
CA PHE A 84 4.85 9.75 7.09
C PHE A 84 4.20 10.80 8.01
N LEU A 85 3.68 10.39 9.17
CA LEU A 85 3.10 11.32 10.16
C LEU A 85 4.13 12.30 10.72
N SER A 86 5.33 11.82 11.08
CA SER A 86 6.43 12.69 11.52
C SER A 86 6.86 13.65 10.42
N TYR A 87 6.93 13.19 9.17
CA TYR A 87 7.23 14.06 8.04
C TYR A 87 6.20 15.17 7.90
N ASN A 88 4.90 14.83 7.90
CA ASN A 88 3.82 15.82 7.79
C ASN A 88 3.85 16.85 8.92
N ARG A 89 4.17 16.42 10.15
CA ARG A 89 4.34 17.33 11.28
C ARG A 89 5.55 18.26 11.15
N SER A 90 6.57 17.86 10.40
CA SER A 90 7.71 18.74 10.06
C SER A 90 7.33 19.85 9.06
N LEU A 91 6.19 19.74 8.37
CA LEU A 91 5.69 20.71 7.38
C LEU A 91 4.83 21.85 7.97
N ASP A 92 4.52 21.85 9.29
CA ASP A 92 3.63 22.84 9.93
C ASP A 92 4.26 24.23 10.11
N GLN A 93 4.07 25.08 9.10
CA GLN A 93 4.65 26.42 8.97
C GLN A 93 3.90 27.52 9.75
N CYS A 94 4.01 27.56 11.07
CA CYS A 94 3.84 28.82 11.81
C CYS A 94 5.16 29.59 12.01
N CYS A 95 6.31 28.94 11.79
CA CYS A 95 7.63 29.51 12.05
C CYS A 95 8.58 29.29 10.87
N ALA A 96 8.30 29.88 9.71
CA ALA A 96 9.24 29.88 8.59
C ALA A 96 10.26 31.02 8.75
N GLY A 97 11.22 30.86 9.66
CA GLY A 97 12.38 31.75 9.82
C GLY A 97 13.69 30.99 9.60
N GLU A 98 14.55 31.54 8.73
CA GLU A 98 16.00 31.34 8.47
C GLU A 98 16.70 29.96 8.60
N CYS A 99 16.05 28.88 9.03
CA CYS A 99 16.71 27.58 9.25
C CYS A 99 16.76 26.72 7.98
N PHE A 100 17.88 26.01 7.77
CA PHE A 100 18.06 25.05 6.67
C PHE A 100 18.02 23.61 7.22
N PRO A 101 17.13 22.72 6.71
CA PRO A 101 16.03 22.99 5.78
C PRO A 101 14.85 23.71 6.47
N PRO A 102 13.99 24.42 5.71
CA PRO A 102 12.83 25.10 6.28
C PRO A 102 11.79 24.06 6.71
N THR A 103 11.85 23.69 7.98
CA THR A 103 10.92 22.78 8.65
C THR A 103 10.37 23.45 9.89
N ALA A 104 9.13 23.14 10.23
CA ALA A 104 8.50 23.51 11.50
C ALA A 104 9.33 23.05 12.71
N SER A 105 9.93 21.87 12.56
CA SER A 105 10.74 21.22 13.59
C SER A 105 11.74 20.28 12.92
N PRO A 106 13.06 20.52 13.06
CA PRO A 106 14.08 19.61 12.53
C PRO A 106 14.03 18.25 13.22
N PHE A 107 13.57 18.18 14.47
CA PHE A 107 13.39 16.93 15.21
C PHE A 107 12.42 15.98 14.50
N PHE A 108 11.25 16.46 14.06
CA PHE A 108 10.28 15.60 13.38
C PHE A 108 10.75 15.17 11.98
N LEU A 109 11.54 15.99 11.29
CA LEU A 109 12.17 15.57 10.04
C LEU A 109 13.22 14.47 10.29
N LEU A 110 14.11 14.66 11.26
CA LEU A 110 15.11 13.64 11.64
C LEU A 110 14.45 12.34 12.11
N LEU A 111 13.38 12.44 12.89
CA LEU A 111 12.58 11.29 13.33
C LEU A 111 11.95 10.57 12.13
N SER A 112 11.42 11.30 11.14
CA SER A 112 10.91 10.71 9.91
C SER A 112 12.00 9.98 9.11
N LEU A 113 13.18 10.58 8.96
CA LEU A 113 14.34 9.96 8.30
C LEU A 113 14.78 8.68 9.02
N PHE A 114 14.88 8.74 10.35
CA PHE A 114 15.23 7.59 11.18
C PHE A 114 14.20 6.46 11.04
N LEU A 115 12.90 6.76 11.23
CA LEU A 115 11.82 5.77 11.12
C LEU A 115 11.73 5.16 9.72
N GLY A 116 11.90 5.96 8.66
CA GLY A 116 11.90 5.47 7.28
C GLY A 116 13.10 4.57 6.98
N THR A 117 14.27 4.86 7.55
CA THR A 117 15.45 3.99 7.46
C THR A 117 15.24 2.70 8.25
N CYS A 118 14.67 2.76 9.45
CA CYS A 118 14.26 1.56 10.18
C CYS A 118 13.26 0.73 9.38
N ALA A 119 12.27 1.35 8.72
CA ALA A 119 11.33 0.65 7.87
C ALA A 119 12.04 -0.06 6.71
N MET A 120 12.99 0.60 6.04
CA MET A 120 13.81 0.01 4.97
C MET A 120 14.65 -1.18 5.46
N LEU A 121 15.24 -1.08 6.66
CA LEU A 121 16.06 -2.14 7.24
C LEU A 121 15.21 -3.36 7.66
N VAL A 122 13.96 -3.13 8.07
CA VAL A 122 13.00 -4.21 8.34
C VAL A 122 12.52 -4.85 7.04
N LYS A 123 12.17 -4.03 6.04
CA LYS A 123 11.69 -4.46 4.72
C LYS A 123 12.07 -3.48 3.63
N GLU A 124 12.51 -3.99 2.50
CA GLU A 124 12.96 -3.22 1.34
C GLU A 124 11.93 -2.21 0.82
N THR A 125 10.64 -2.52 0.93
CA THR A 125 9.55 -1.65 0.51
C THR A 125 9.42 -0.41 1.38
N GLY A 126 10.00 -0.40 2.58
CA GLY A 126 9.98 0.75 3.50
C GLY A 126 10.63 2.01 2.94
N ILE A 127 11.59 1.89 2.01
CA ILE A 127 12.24 3.05 1.36
C ILE A 127 11.25 3.96 0.62
N THR A 128 10.13 3.38 0.18
CA THR A 128 9.12 4.07 -0.63
C THR A 128 8.43 5.20 0.15
N VAL A 129 8.50 5.20 1.49
CA VAL A 129 7.95 6.27 2.33
C VAL A 129 8.53 7.64 2.00
N PHE A 130 9.82 7.71 1.66
CA PHE A 130 10.46 8.98 1.30
C PHE A 130 9.89 9.54 -0.01
N GLY A 131 9.62 8.68 -0.98
CA GLY A 131 8.93 9.06 -2.23
C GLY A 131 7.52 9.58 -1.94
N VAL A 132 6.77 8.87 -1.10
CA VAL A 132 5.43 9.30 -0.67
C VAL A 132 5.45 10.65 0.03
N CYS A 133 6.38 10.86 0.97
CA CYS A 133 6.55 12.13 1.68
C CYS A 133 6.88 13.29 0.73
N LEU A 134 7.79 13.10 -0.23
CA LEU A 134 8.18 14.15 -1.18
C LEU A 134 7.05 14.52 -2.14
N VAL A 135 6.32 13.53 -2.67
CA VAL A 135 5.17 13.83 -3.54
C VAL A 135 4.06 14.50 -2.72
N TYR A 136 3.79 14.03 -1.51
CA TYR A 136 2.80 14.66 -0.64
C TYR A 136 3.18 16.12 -0.28
N ASP A 137 4.46 16.40 0.00
CA ASP A 137 4.97 17.75 0.28
C ASP A 137 4.72 18.71 -0.89
N LEU A 138 5.05 18.27 -2.10
CA LEU A 138 4.87 19.06 -3.33
C LEU A 138 3.41 19.48 -3.52
N PHE A 139 2.47 18.55 -3.30
CA PHE A 139 1.04 18.83 -3.39
C PHE A 139 0.53 19.68 -2.21
N SER A 140 1.04 19.45 -1.00
CA SER A 140 0.66 20.19 0.22
C SER A 140 1.07 21.67 0.17
N LEU A 141 2.25 21.97 -0.38
CA LEU A 141 2.73 23.34 -0.55
C LEU A 141 1.89 24.13 -1.55
N SER A 142 1.56 23.50 -2.68
CA SER A 142 0.70 24.10 -3.70
C SER A 142 -0.67 24.48 -3.12
N HIS A 143 -1.18 23.68 -2.17
CA HIS A 143 -2.43 24.00 -1.47
C HIS A 143 -2.37 25.25 -0.61
N LYS A 144 -1.26 25.46 0.11
CA LYS A 144 -1.14 26.60 1.04
C LYS A 144 -1.06 27.94 0.29
N GLN A 145 -0.63 27.94 -0.98
CA GLN A 145 -0.56 29.15 -1.81
C GLN A 145 -1.92 29.71 -2.21
N ASP A 146 -2.88 28.86 -2.61
CA ASP A 146 -4.21 29.33 -3.05
C ASP A 146 -4.98 30.00 -1.89
N MET A 147 -4.79 29.50 -0.66
CA MET A 147 -5.44 30.06 0.54
C MET A 147 -4.88 31.45 0.90
N THR A 148 -3.57 31.66 0.81
CA THR A 148 -2.96 32.97 1.10
C THR A 148 -3.25 33.98 -0.02
N SER A 149 -3.24 33.56 -1.29
CA SER A 149 -3.59 34.42 -2.42
C SER A 149 -5.05 34.90 -2.39
N ASN A 150 -5.99 34.04 -2.00
CA ASN A 150 -7.41 34.41 -1.87
C ASN A 150 -7.71 35.22 -0.61
N GLY A 151 -6.94 35.04 0.48
CA GLY A 151 -7.06 35.82 1.71
C GLY A 151 -6.60 37.28 1.57
N VAL A 152 -5.56 37.54 0.77
CA VAL A 152 -5.03 38.89 0.55
C VAL A 152 -5.98 39.76 -0.29
N ILE A 153 -6.78 39.17 -1.19
CA ILE A 153 -7.76 39.90 -2.00
C ILE A 153 -8.90 40.45 -1.13
N HIS A 154 -9.26 39.79 -0.03
CA HIS A 154 -10.29 40.27 0.90
C HIS A 154 -9.81 41.34 1.89
N GLN A 155 -8.48 41.52 2.04
CA GLN A 155 -7.92 42.50 2.97
C GLN A 155 -7.64 43.86 2.32
N HIS A 156 -7.60 43.94 0.99
CA HIS A 156 -7.33 45.18 0.26
C HIS A 156 -8.56 46.07 -0.01
N SER A 157 -9.77 45.66 0.38
CA SER A 157 -11.00 46.45 0.20
C SER A 157 -11.46 47.24 1.43
N LEU A 158 -10.70 47.24 2.53
CA LEU A 158 -11.02 48.01 3.74
C LEU A 158 -9.73 48.60 4.35
N GLN A 159 -9.32 49.77 3.86
CA GLN A 159 -8.68 50.87 4.60
C GLN A 159 -7.91 51.80 3.64
N GLN A 160 -8.52 52.94 3.29
CA GLN A 160 -7.77 54.15 2.97
C GLN A 160 -7.68 55.00 4.24
N PRO A 161 -6.49 55.45 4.67
CA PRO A 161 -6.35 56.32 5.83
C PRO A 161 -6.54 57.79 5.43
N GLY A 162 -7.60 58.42 5.97
CA GLY A 162 -7.78 59.87 5.95
C GLY A 162 -6.97 60.55 7.06
N SER A 163 -6.46 61.74 6.74
CA SER A 163 -5.60 62.67 7.50
C SER A 163 -6.03 63.02 8.94
N PRO A 164 -5.10 63.44 9.83
CA PRO A 164 -5.39 63.81 11.21
C PRO A 164 -5.70 65.32 11.37
N GLN A 165 -6.70 65.65 12.20
CA GLN A 165 -6.83 66.96 12.86
C GLN A 165 -7.44 66.81 14.27
N PRO A 166 -7.21 67.76 15.19
CA PRO A 166 -6.91 67.44 16.59
C PRO A 166 -8.05 67.72 17.59
N SER A 167 -8.01 66.94 18.68
CA SER A 167 -8.40 67.18 20.08
C SER A 167 -9.42 68.27 20.46
N SER A 168 -10.50 67.84 21.14
CA SER A 168 -10.94 68.39 22.44
C SER A 168 -12.06 67.54 23.09
N LEU A 169 -11.82 67.08 24.33
CA LEU A 169 -12.78 66.57 25.35
C LEU A 169 -13.33 67.77 26.17
N PRO A 170 -14.23 67.61 27.18
CA PRO A 170 -15.30 66.61 27.43
C PRO A 170 -16.62 67.23 28.00
N ALA A 171 -17.57 66.33 28.32
CA ALA A 171 -18.45 66.33 29.52
C ALA A 171 -19.89 66.87 29.43
N HIS A 172 -20.82 65.97 29.84
CA HIS A 172 -22.01 66.12 30.73
C HIS A 172 -23.09 65.10 30.29
N SER A 173 -23.38 64.01 31.02
CA SER A 173 -24.00 63.81 32.36
C SER A 173 -25.52 63.60 32.28
N HIS A 174 -25.98 62.57 33.01
CA HIS A 174 -27.36 62.32 33.50
C HIS A 174 -28.38 61.75 32.47
N ARG A 175 -29.32 60.84 32.80
CA ARG A 175 -29.74 60.18 34.06
C ARG A 175 -30.90 59.20 33.78
N GLU A 176 -30.84 58.04 34.46
CA GLU A 176 -31.89 57.18 35.05
C GLU A 176 -33.13 56.64 34.30
N ASN A 177 -33.26 55.31 34.45
CA ASN A 177 -34.39 54.50 34.99
C ASN A 177 -35.78 54.49 34.34
N GLY A 178 -36.28 53.25 34.14
CA GLY A 178 -37.55 52.86 34.79
C GLY A 178 -38.61 52.14 33.95
N LYS A 179 -38.60 50.80 34.05
CA LYS A 179 -39.75 49.87 34.19
C LYS A 179 -40.93 49.87 33.17
N GLN A 180 -41.04 48.70 32.54
CA GLN A 180 -42.21 47.81 32.40
C GLN A 180 -43.48 48.30 31.65
N ARG A 181 -43.79 47.61 30.54
CA ARG A 181 -45.13 47.04 30.27
C ARG A 181 -45.09 45.98 29.16
N PHE A 182 -45.54 44.76 29.47
CA PHE A 182 -46.00 43.76 28.49
C PHE A 182 -47.43 44.13 28.06
N PRO A 183 -47.83 43.81 26.81
CA PRO A 183 -48.72 42.65 26.64
C PRO A 183 -48.40 41.76 25.41
N HIS A 184 -49.19 40.70 25.32
CA HIS A 184 -49.08 39.44 24.60
C HIS A 184 -49.08 39.44 23.04
N LYS A 185 -48.46 38.35 22.53
CA LYS A 185 -48.83 37.46 21.40
C LYS A 185 -48.94 38.03 19.98
N GLY A 186 -48.11 37.46 19.09
CA GLY A 186 -48.49 37.23 17.69
C GLY A 186 -47.31 37.19 16.71
N ALA A 187 -47.17 36.06 16.02
CA ALA A 187 -46.45 35.85 14.74
C ALA A 187 -44.91 35.96 14.73
N TRP A 188 -44.28 34.78 14.66
CA TRP A 188 -42.95 34.56 14.10
C TRP A 188 -43.06 34.25 12.60
N ASP A 189 -41.93 34.35 11.92
CA ASP A 189 -41.64 34.09 10.48
C ASP A 189 -41.84 35.33 9.61
N GLY A 190 -40.83 35.85 8.89
CA GLY A 190 -39.56 35.32 8.46
C GLY A 190 -39.28 35.93 7.08
N CYS A 191 -38.59 37.08 7.03
CA CYS A 191 -38.23 37.74 5.78
C CYS A 191 -37.25 36.87 4.98
N HIS A 192 -37.76 36.21 3.95
CA HIS A 192 -36.98 35.56 2.91
C HIS A 192 -36.17 36.61 2.13
N SER A 193 -34.85 36.56 2.25
CA SER A 193 -33.92 37.11 1.25
C SER A 193 -33.59 36.01 0.25
N SER A 194 -33.85 36.31 -1.02
CA SER A 194 -33.67 35.44 -2.17
C SER A 194 -32.18 35.19 -2.46
N LEU A 195 -31.70 33.98 -2.13
CA LEU A 195 -30.45 33.43 -2.65
C LEU A 195 -30.68 32.91 -4.07
N THR A 196 -29.98 33.52 -5.04
CA THR A 196 -29.90 33.06 -6.42
C THR A 196 -29.22 31.68 -6.50
N PRO A 197 -29.76 30.72 -7.28
CA PRO A 197 -29.12 29.41 -7.44
C PRO A 197 -27.93 29.49 -8.39
N ALA A 198 -26.78 28.99 -7.94
CA ALA A 198 -25.59 28.78 -8.77
C ALA A 198 -25.86 27.76 -9.90
N PRO A 199 -25.31 27.95 -11.12
CA PRO A 199 -25.59 27.06 -12.23
C PRO A 199 -24.89 25.71 -12.04
N LYS A 200 -25.67 24.63 -12.13
CA LYS A 200 -25.18 23.25 -12.29
C LYS A 200 -24.48 23.15 -13.65
N SER A 201 -23.16 22.99 -13.67
CA SER A 201 -22.43 22.60 -14.89
C SER A 201 -22.18 21.10 -14.88
N SER A 202 -23.04 20.39 -15.60
CA SER A 202 -22.86 19.02 -16.07
C SER A 202 -21.96 19.01 -17.31
N GLY A 203 -20.99 18.10 -17.36
CA GLY A 203 -20.31 17.72 -18.61
C GLY A 203 -18.79 17.60 -18.48
N PHE A 204 -18.29 16.37 -18.57
CA PHE A 204 -16.88 16.09 -18.86
C PHE A 204 -16.60 16.33 -20.35
N PRO A 205 -15.67 17.23 -20.69
CA PRO A 205 -14.69 16.89 -21.71
C PRO A 205 -13.29 17.23 -21.22
N VAL A 206 -12.48 16.19 -20.97
CA VAL A 206 -11.04 16.38 -20.71
C VAL A 206 -10.38 16.64 -22.06
N SER A 207 -10.06 17.91 -22.35
CA SER A 207 -9.30 18.28 -23.55
C SER A 207 -7.78 18.25 -23.28
N PRO A 208 -6.94 17.95 -24.28
CA PRO A 208 -5.47 18.02 -24.20
C PRO A 208 -4.93 19.41 -23.80
N ARG A 209 -5.79 20.43 -23.74
CA ARG A 209 -5.47 21.75 -23.19
C ARG A 209 -5.16 21.71 -21.68
N ALA A 210 -5.65 20.74 -20.92
CA ALA A 210 -5.38 20.66 -19.48
C ALA A 210 -3.90 20.39 -19.17
N VAL A 211 -3.28 19.43 -19.86
CA VAL A 211 -1.86 19.08 -19.73
C VAL A 211 -0.97 20.23 -20.24
N TRP A 212 -1.31 20.80 -21.40
CA TRP A 212 -0.63 21.99 -21.92
C TRP A 212 -0.82 23.23 -21.03
N SER A 213 -1.94 23.34 -20.31
CA SER A 213 -2.17 24.41 -19.33
C SER A 213 -1.40 24.20 -18.03
N LEU A 214 -1.07 22.97 -17.65
CA LEU A 214 -0.21 22.65 -16.50
C LEU A 214 1.24 22.97 -16.85
N MET A 215 1.70 22.54 -18.03
CA MET A 215 3.01 22.95 -18.57
C MET A 215 3.10 24.46 -18.73
N ARG A 216 2.04 25.12 -19.24
CA ARG A 216 1.96 26.58 -19.30
C ARG A 216 1.93 27.21 -17.91
N TYR A 217 1.12 26.76 -16.96
CA TYR A 217 1.08 27.32 -15.61
C TYR A 217 2.43 27.23 -14.90
N LEU A 218 3.13 26.10 -15.05
CA LEU A 218 4.51 25.91 -14.57
C LEU A 218 5.52 26.81 -15.30
N THR A 219 5.21 27.31 -16.50
CA THR A 219 6.09 28.20 -17.29
C THR A 219 5.65 29.67 -17.33
N THR A 220 4.41 30.02 -16.94
CA THR A 220 3.83 31.38 -17.08
C THR A 220 3.68 32.13 -15.77
N SER A 221 3.83 31.48 -14.61
CA SER A 221 4.03 32.19 -13.34
C SER A 221 5.39 32.89 -13.40
N SER A 222 5.45 34.20 -13.10
CA SER A 222 6.70 34.96 -13.03
C SER A 222 7.78 34.10 -12.33
N ASN A 223 8.77 33.63 -13.11
CA ASN A 223 9.71 32.57 -12.71
C ASN A 223 10.31 32.81 -11.31
N ARG A 224 10.48 34.09 -10.94
CA ARG A 224 11.00 34.51 -9.63
C ARG A 224 10.07 34.16 -8.45
N ASN A 225 8.76 34.39 -8.55
CA ASN A 225 7.83 34.14 -7.44
C ASN A 225 7.55 32.65 -7.26
N PHE A 226 7.49 31.89 -8.36
CA PHE A 226 7.36 30.45 -8.30
C PHE A 226 8.60 29.78 -7.69
N LEU A 227 9.80 30.16 -8.14
CA LEU A 227 11.07 29.66 -7.60
C LEU A 227 11.26 29.98 -6.12
N LEU A 228 10.90 31.21 -5.69
CA LEU A 228 10.97 31.59 -4.28
C LEU A 228 10.01 30.75 -3.41
N THR A 229 8.85 30.40 -3.95
CA THR A 229 7.86 29.60 -3.20
C THR A 229 8.17 28.11 -3.19
N MET A 230 8.79 27.59 -4.25
CA MET A 230 9.28 26.20 -4.32
C MET A 230 10.62 26.00 -3.61
N ARG A 231 11.34 27.08 -3.29
CA ARG A 231 12.62 27.04 -2.56
C ARG A 231 12.57 26.17 -1.29
N PRO A 232 11.57 26.28 -0.39
CA PRO A 232 11.51 25.41 0.80
C PRO A 232 11.34 23.93 0.48
N PHE A 233 10.48 23.59 -0.48
CA PHE A 233 10.36 22.23 -1.01
C PHE A 233 11.69 21.72 -1.52
N LEU A 234 12.31 22.47 -2.43
CA LEU A 234 13.51 22.04 -3.14
C LEU A 234 14.66 21.77 -2.17
N LYS A 235 14.81 22.61 -1.13
CA LYS A 235 15.79 22.39 -0.06
C LYS A 235 15.53 21.07 0.70
N ARG A 236 14.27 20.80 1.08
CA ARG A 236 13.90 19.53 1.74
C ARG A 236 14.08 18.34 0.80
N ALA A 237 13.68 18.47 -0.46
CA ALA A 237 13.79 17.43 -1.46
C ALA A 237 15.25 17.05 -1.72
N VAL A 238 16.15 18.02 -1.89
CA VAL A 238 17.59 17.76 -2.02
C VAL A 238 18.13 17.03 -0.80
N LEU A 239 17.77 17.44 0.41
CA LEU A 239 18.20 16.77 1.64
C LEU A 239 17.70 15.33 1.69
N VAL A 240 16.40 15.10 1.50
CA VAL A 240 15.81 13.74 1.57
C VAL A 240 16.37 12.85 0.45
N ILE A 241 16.51 13.35 -0.77
CA ILE A 241 17.06 12.58 -1.90
C ILE A 241 18.53 12.23 -1.64
N SER A 242 19.34 13.19 -1.19
CA SER A 242 20.74 12.93 -0.83
C SER A 242 20.85 11.88 0.28
N TYR A 243 20.00 11.96 1.31
CA TYR A 243 19.91 10.97 2.37
C TYR A 243 19.53 9.58 1.83
N VAL A 244 18.50 9.50 0.97
CA VAL A 244 18.06 8.25 0.31
C VAL A 244 19.19 7.61 -0.49
N ILE A 245 19.97 8.40 -1.24
CA ILE A 245 21.13 7.91 -2.00
C ILE A 245 22.17 7.31 -1.05
N VAL A 246 22.49 7.99 0.06
CA VAL A 246 23.46 7.51 1.06
C VAL A 246 23.01 6.20 1.70
N ILE A 247 21.74 6.09 2.13
CA ILE A 247 21.24 4.85 2.76
C ILE A 247 21.12 3.69 1.76
N LEU A 248 20.79 3.96 0.50
CA LEU A 248 20.76 2.93 -0.55
C LEU A 248 22.16 2.43 -0.87
N TYR A 249 23.15 3.33 -0.93
CA TYR A 249 24.56 2.95 -1.07
C TYR A 249 25.00 2.06 0.10
N PHE A 250 24.76 2.49 1.34
CA PHE A 250 25.08 1.70 2.54
C PHE A 250 24.40 0.33 2.52
N ARG A 251 23.14 0.27 2.07
CA ARG A 251 22.39 -0.98 1.95
C ARG A 251 22.98 -1.93 0.91
N LEU A 252 23.35 -1.43 -0.27
CA LEU A 252 23.99 -2.23 -1.32
C LEU A 252 25.38 -2.73 -0.89
N TRP A 253 26.11 -1.90 -0.14
CA TRP A 253 27.40 -2.25 0.43
C TRP A 253 27.28 -3.42 1.42
N ILE A 254 26.29 -3.41 2.32
CA ILE A 254 26.02 -4.54 3.24
C ILE A 254 25.65 -5.82 2.47
N MET A 255 24.96 -5.70 1.34
CA MET A 255 24.58 -6.84 0.50
C MET A 255 25.74 -7.41 -0.35
N GLY A 256 26.96 -6.90 -0.17
CA GLY A 256 28.12 -7.33 -0.94
C GLY A 256 28.02 -7.00 -2.44
N GLY A 257 27.21 -5.99 -2.80
CA GLY A 257 27.05 -5.50 -4.18
C GLY A 257 26.33 -6.46 -5.14
N SER A 258 25.82 -7.60 -4.68
CA SER A 258 25.15 -8.58 -5.55
C SER A 258 23.63 -8.52 -5.40
N MET A 259 22.92 -8.61 -6.53
CA MET A 259 21.47 -8.81 -6.53
C MET A 259 21.15 -10.29 -6.31
N PRO A 260 20.04 -10.63 -5.63
CA PRO A 260 19.62 -12.01 -5.48
C PRO A 260 19.39 -12.66 -6.85
N LEU A 261 20.00 -13.84 -7.04
CA LEU A 261 19.77 -14.68 -8.20
C LEU A 261 18.50 -15.49 -7.97
N PHE A 262 17.50 -15.28 -8.84
CA PHE A 262 16.25 -16.04 -8.82
C PHE A 262 16.29 -17.16 -9.85
N SER A 263 15.47 -18.18 -9.66
CA SER A 263 15.32 -19.28 -10.62
C SER A 263 14.04 -19.14 -11.45
N GLU A 264 13.95 -19.86 -12.57
CA GLU A 264 12.73 -19.97 -13.36
C GLU A 264 11.55 -20.52 -12.54
N GLN A 265 11.84 -21.36 -11.54
CA GLN A 265 10.84 -21.89 -10.61
C GLN A 265 10.20 -20.80 -9.75
N ASP A 266 10.94 -19.74 -9.43
CA ASP A 266 10.46 -18.66 -8.58
C ASP A 266 9.57 -17.69 -9.35
N ASN A 267 9.96 -17.37 -10.58
CA ASN A 267 9.27 -16.41 -11.42
C ASN A 267 9.46 -16.74 -12.92
N PRO A 268 8.63 -17.62 -13.51
CA PRO A 268 8.80 -18.08 -14.89
C PRO A 268 8.71 -16.92 -15.90
N ALA A 269 7.88 -15.91 -15.61
CA ALA A 269 7.74 -14.75 -16.47
C ALA A 269 9.09 -14.02 -16.66
N SER A 270 9.88 -13.87 -15.59
CA SER A 270 11.22 -13.25 -15.66
C SER A 270 12.21 -13.93 -16.60
N PHE A 271 12.02 -15.22 -16.88
CA PHE A 271 12.91 -16.03 -17.70
C PHE A 271 12.39 -16.28 -19.12
N SER A 272 11.21 -15.77 -19.47
CA SER A 272 10.70 -15.87 -20.84
C SER A 272 11.63 -15.15 -21.84
N PRO A 273 12.00 -15.79 -22.96
CA PRO A 273 12.87 -15.18 -23.96
C PRO A 273 12.20 -13.98 -24.64
N TYR A 274 10.87 -13.97 -24.72
CA TYR A 274 10.10 -12.95 -25.42
C TYR A 274 9.82 -11.73 -24.52
N ILE A 275 10.19 -10.54 -24.98
CA ILE A 275 9.93 -9.27 -24.28
C ILE A 275 8.42 -9.01 -24.16
N LEU A 276 7.66 -9.32 -25.23
CA LEU A 276 6.21 -9.12 -25.25
C LEU A 276 5.52 -9.94 -24.16
N THR A 277 5.84 -11.23 -24.06
CA THR A 277 5.30 -12.11 -23.01
C THR A 277 5.60 -11.58 -21.61
N ARG A 278 6.83 -11.09 -21.38
CA ARG A 278 7.21 -10.45 -20.11
C ARG A 278 6.34 -9.25 -19.80
N PHE A 279 6.22 -8.33 -20.76
CA PHE A 279 5.46 -7.10 -20.60
C PHE A 279 3.97 -7.38 -20.33
N LEU A 280 3.34 -8.23 -21.15
CA LEU A 280 1.93 -8.59 -21.01
C LEU A 280 1.68 -9.30 -19.67
N THR A 281 2.53 -10.27 -19.32
CA THR A 281 2.39 -11.00 -18.07
C THR A 281 2.54 -10.08 -16.87
N TYR A 282 3.57 -9.24 -16.81
CA TYR A 282 3.75 -8.29 -15.69
C TYR A 282 2.60 -7.30 -15.57
N SER A 283 2.11 -6.79 -16.70
CA SER A 283 0.98 -5.86 -16.72
C SER A 283 -0.31 -6.54 -16.25
N TYR A 284 -0.51 -7.82 -16.58
CA TYR A 284 -1.60 -8.62 -16.03
C TYR A 284 -1.43 -8.90 -14.53
N LEU A 285 -0.21 -9.18 -14.06
CA LEU A 285 0.04 -9.39 -12.63
C LEU A 285 -0.33 -8.16 -11.80
N LEU A 286 -0.18 -6.93 -12.32
CA LEU A 286 -0.72 -5.73 -11.66
C LEU A 286 -2.24 -5.80 -11.48
N ALA A 287 -2.97 -6.15 -12.55
CA ALA A 287 -4.42 -6.31 -12.51
C ALA A 287 -4.84 -7.44 -11.57
N PHE A 288 -4.11 -8.55 -11.56
CA PHE A 288 -4.35 -9.66 -10.65
C PHE A 288 -4.13 -9.29 -9.18
N ASN A 289 -3.10 -8.51 -8.86
CA ASN A 289 -2.88 -8.02 -7.50
C ASN A 289 -3.99 -7.06 -7.04
N VAL A 290 -4.51 -6.21 -7.93
CA VAL A 290 -5.68 -5.37 -7.63
C VAL A 290 -6.94 -6.22 -7.46
N TRP A 291 -7.09 -7.29 -8.25
CA TRP A 291 -8.18 -8.25 -8.07
C TRP A 291 -8.14 -8.91 -6.69
N LEU A 292 -6.96 -9.26 -6.17
CA LEU A 292 -6.83 -9.79 -4.80
C LEU A 292 -7.24 -8.77 -3.71
N LEU A 293 -7.10 -7.47 -3.97
CA LEU A 293 -7.61 -6.42 -3.07
C LEU A 293 -9.14 -6.26 -3.17
N LEU A 294 -9.69 -6.33 -4.38
CA LEU A 294 -11.13 -6.16 -4.63
C LEU A 294 -11.94 -7.39 -4.19
N ALA A 295 -11.44 -8.58 -4.50
CA ALA A 295 -12.11 -9.85 -4.33
C ALA A 295 -11.12 -10.93 -3.85
N PRO A 296 -10.75 -10.93 -2.54
CA PRO A 296 -9.81 -11.89 -1.96
C PRO A 296 -10.44 -13.29 -1.77
N VAL A 297 -10.92 -13.88 -2.87
CA VAL A 297 -11.61 -15.19 -2.89
C VAL A 297 -10.61 -16.32 -2.88
N THR A 298 -9.66 -16.28 -3.81
CA THR A 298 -8.57 -17.26 -3.97
C THR A 298 -7.32 -16.73 -3.30
N LEU A 299 -7.04 -17.22 -2.10
CA LEU A 299 -5.81 -16.92 -1.36
C LEU A 299 -4.99 -18.19 -1.20
N CYS A 300 -3.69 -18.10 -1.42
CA CYS A 300 -2.72 -19.18 -1.32
C CYS A 300 -1.39 -18.66 -0.76
N TYR A 301 -0.72 -19.51 0.04
CA TYR A 301 0.57 -19.15 0.64
C TYR A 301 1.73 -19.12 -0.37
N ASP A 302 1.56 -19.67 -1.58
CA ASP A 302 2.60 -19.71 -2.61
C ASP A 302 2.00 -19.70 -4.03
N TRP A 303 2.38 -18.69 -4.83
CA TRP A 303 1.90 -18.49 -6.21
C TRP A 303 2.99 -18.74 -7.27
N GLN A 304 3.98 -19.59 -7.03
CA GLN A 304 5.08 -19.84 -7.97
C GLN A 304 4.67 -20.65 -9.22
N VAL A 305 5.65 -21.25 -9.93
CA VAL A 305 5.45 -21.93 -11.23
C VAL A 305 4.18 -22.79 -11.29
N GLY A 306 3.39 -22.55 -12.33
CA GLY A 306 2.14 -23.24 -12.62
C GLY A 306 0.90 -22.60 -11.98
N SER A 307 1.05 -21.55 -11.17
CA SER A 307 -0.08 -20.85 -10.54
C SER A 307 -0.80 -19.90 -11.51
N ILE A 308 -0.03 -19.06 -12.22
CA ILE A 308 -0.55 -18.12 -13.21
C ILE A 308 0.15 -18.39 -14.54
N PRO A 309 -0.57 -18.85 -15.58
CA PRO A 309 0.01 -19.05 -16.91
C PRO A 309 0.54 -17.74 -17.50
N LEU A 310 1.60 -17.82 -18.30
CA LEU A 310 2.13 -16.66 -19.01
C LEU A 310 1.08 -16.07 -19.97
N VAL A 311 1.12 -14.75 -20.18
CA VAL A 311 0.32 -14.06 -21.18
C VAL A 311 1.19 -13.86 -22.41
N GLU A 312 0.99 -14.71 -23.42
CA GLU A 312 1.88 -14.78 -24.59
C GLU A 312 1.37 -13.96 -25.78
N THR A 313 0.08 -13.66 -25.82
CA THR A 313 -0.55 -12.97 -26.95
C THR A 313 -1.35 -11.75 -26.50
N ILE A 314 -1.45 -10.75 -27.39
CA ILE A 314 -2.23 -9.53 -27.15
C ILE A 314 -3.74 -9.83 -27.10
N TRP A 315 -4.17 -10.89 -27.80
CA TRP A 315 -5.56 -11.33 -27.88
C TRP A 315 -6.04 -12.13 -26.65
N ASP A 316 -5.18 -12.33 -25.66
CA ASP A 316 -5.58 -12.94 -24.39
C ASP A 316 -6.59 -12.06 -23.66
N MET A 317 -7.73 -12.62 -23.27
CA MET A 317 -8.81 -11.90 -22.57
C MET A 317 -8.35 -11.26 -21.27
N ARG A 318 -7.29 -11.79 -20.65
CA ARG A 318 -6.68 -11.22 -19.44
C ARG A 318 -6.13 -9.81 -19.65
N ASN A 319 -5.75 -9.47 -20.88
CA ASN A 319 -5.31 -8.11 -21.21
C ASN A 319 -6.43 -7.08 -21.06
N LEU A 320 -7.71 -7.49 -21.14
CA LEU A 320 -8.83 -6.58 -20.85
C LEU A 320 -8.80 -6.08 -19.40
N ALA A 321 -8.46 -6.94 -18.45
CA ALA A 321 -8.30 -6.55 -17.05
C ALA A 321 -7.14 -5.57 -16.86
N THR A 322 -6.03 -5.77 -17.59
CA THR A 322 -4.89 -4.84 -17.63
C THR A 322 -5.29 -3.48 -18.18
N VAL A 323 -6.00 -3.44 -19.31
CA VAL A 323 -6.46 -2.20 -19.94
C VAL A 323 -7.44 -1.47 -19.02
N LEU A 324 -8.39 -2.19 -18.42
CA LEU A 324 -9.32 -1.62 -17.44
C LEU A 324 -8.58 -0.99 -16.26
N LEU A 325 -7.60 -1.70 -15.68
CA LEU A 325 -6.78 -1.16 -14.61
C LEU A 325 -6.04 0.10 -15.05
N ALA A 326 -5.41 0.08 -16.23
CA ALA A 326 -4.69 1.23 -16.76
C ALA A 326 -5.60 2.46 -16.94
N VAL A 327 -6.81 2.26 -17.48
CA VAL A 327 -7.82 3.32 -17.63
C VAL A 327 -8.24 3.87 -16.27
N VAL A 328 -8.55 3.02 -15.29
CA VAL A 328 -8.94 3.46 -13.94
C VAL A 328 -7.81 4.25 -13.28
N MET A 329 -6.58 3.75 -13.34
CA MET A 329 -5.42 4.44 -12.77
C MET A 329 -5.13 5.77 -13.49
N ALA A 330 -5.28 5.82 -14.81
CA ALA A 330 -5.13 7.06 -15.56
C ALA A 330 -6.21 8.08 -15.18
N LEU A 331 -7.47 7.67 -15.06
CA LEU A 331 -8.58 8.54 -14.66
C LEU A 331 -8.39 9.07 -13.23
N LEU A 332 -7.99 8.22 -12.27
CA LEU A 332 -7.69 8.65 -10.90
C LEU A 332 -6.50 9.62 -10.87
N SER A 333 -5.46 9.36 -11.66
CA SER A 333 -4.28 10.23 -11.74
C SER A 333 -4.63 11.58 -12.38
N LEU A 334 -5.40 11.58 -13.46
CA LEU A 334 -5.92 12.79 -14.10
C LEU A 334 -6.86 13.56 -13.16
N HIS A 335 -7.69 12.86 -12.39
CA HIS A 335 -8.55 13.48 -11.38
C HIS A 335 -7.71 14.14 -10.30
N CYS A 336 -6.64 13.50 -9.83
CA CYS A 336 -5.69 14.09 -8.89
C CYS A 336 -5.00 15.35 -9.46
N LEU A 337 -4.59 15.31 -10.73
CA LEU A 337 -3.99 16.45 -11.44
C LEU A 337 -5.00 17.58 -11.75
N ALA A 338 -6.27 17.26 -11.98
CA ALA A 338 -7.32 18.27 -12.18
C ALA A 338 -7.71 18.91 -10.84
N ALA A 339 -7.85 18.08 -9.80
CA ALA A 339 -8.06 18.51 -8.42
C ALA A 339 -6.87 19.31 -7.87
N PHE A 340 -5.67 19.18 -8.44
CA PHE A 340 -4.52 20.05 -8.14
C PHE A 340 -4.87 21.55 -8.25
N LYS A 341 -5.75 21.93 -9.21
CA LYS A 341 -6.18 23.34 -9.40
C LYS A 341 -7.30 23.80 -8.45
N ARG A 342 -7.96 22.88 -7.73
CA ARG A 342 -9.13 23.20 -6.87
C ARG A 342 -9.00 22.70 -5.43
N LEU A 343 -8.00 21.86 -5.14
CA LEU A 343 -7.60 21.38 -3.82
C LEU A 343 -8.67 20.60 -3.03
N GLU A 344 -9.71 20.11 -3.69
CA GLU A 344 -10.86 19.49 -3.02
C GLU A 344 -10.68 18.01 -2.65
N HIS A 345 -9.64 17.29 -3.13
CA HIS A 345 -9.57 15.82 -3.05
C HIS A 345 -8.20 15.25 -2.62
N LYS A 346 -7.75 15.56 -1.39
CA LYS A 346 -6.50 15.00 -0.80
C LYS A 346 -6.59 13.48 -0.58
N GLU A 347 -7.80 12.96 -0.45
CA GLU A 347 -8.10 11.54 -0.24
C GLU A 347 -7.59 10.68 -1.41
N VAL A 348 -7.83 11.11 -2.64
CA VAL A 348 -7.41 10.39 -3.85
C VAL A 348 -5.89 10.40 -3.98
N LEU A 349 -5.24 11.52 -3.68
CA LEU A 349 -3.78 11.62 -3.68
C LEU A 349 -3.15 10.65 -2.67
N VAL A 350 -3.54 10.72 -1.40
CA VAL A 350 -2.96 9.85 -0.35
C VAL A 350 -3.27 8.38 -0.65
N GLY A 351 -4.49 8.09 -1.08
CA GLY A 351 -4.90 6.74 -1.50
C GLY A 351 -4.02 6.18 -2.62
N LEU A 352 -3.77 6.95 -3.67
CA LEU A 352 -2.88 6.55 -4.77
C LEU A 352 -1.42 6.40 -4.33
N LEU A 353 -0.92 7.33 -3.51
CA LEU A 353 0.45 7.26 -2.99
C LEU A 353 0.65 5.99 -2.17
N PHE A 354 -0.27 5.68 -1.25
CA PHE A 354 -0.18 4.49 -0.41
C PHE A 354 -0.43 3.19 -1.19
N LEU A 355 -1.22 3.22 -2.27
CA LEU A 355 -1.46 2.05 -3.12
C LEU A 355 -0.27 1.74 -4.04
N VAL A 356 0.29 2.75 -4.70
CA VAL A 356 1.27 2.55 -5.77
C VAL A 356 2.69 2.45 -5.23
N PHE A 357 3.14 3.42 -4.43
CA PHE A 357 4.55 3.53 -4.05
C PHE A 357 5.08 2.29 -3.31
N PRO A 358 4.41 1.78 -2.25
CA PRO A 358 4.85 0.58 -1.55
C PRO A 358 4.89 -0.68 -2.42
N PHE A 359 4.11 -0.72 -3.51
CA PHE A 359 4.06 -1.86 -4.43
C PHE A 359 5.15 -1.83 -5.51
N ILE A 360 5.71 -0.65 -5.84
CA ILE A 360 6.71 -0.49 -6.90
C ILE A 360 7.87 -1.51 -6.80
N PRO A 361 8.52 -1.71 -5.64
CA PRO A 361 9.65 -2.65 -5.55
C PRO A 361 9.27 -4.10 -5.84
N ALA A 362 8.00 -4.48 -5.66
CA ALA A 362 7.49 -5.81 -5.88
C ALA A 362 6.76 -6.00 -7.24
N SER A 363 6.65 -4.94 -8.04
CA SER A 363 5.85 -4.91 -9.28
C SER A 363 6.43 -5.68 -10.46
N ASN A 364 7.66 -6.22 -10.35
CA ASN A 364 8.44 -6.79 -11.46
C ASN A 364 8.76 -5.81 -12.62
N LEU A 365 8.37 -4.52 -12.54
CA LEU A 365 8.57 -3.54 -13.61
C LEU A 365 10.03 -3.07 -13.72
N PHE A 366 10.67 -2.78 -12.59
CA PHE A 366 12.03 -2.23 -12.56
C PHE A 366 13.09 -3.29 -12.21
N PHE A 367 12.73 -4.26 -11.37
CA PHE A 367 13.63 -5.29 -10.88
C PHE A 367 12.92 -6.63 -10.91
N ARG A 368 13.66 -7.70 -11.21
CA ARG A 368 13.14 -9.06 -11.14
C ARG A 368 12.92 -9.45 -9.69
N VAL A 369 11.76 -10.01 -9.38
CA VAL A 369 11.40 -10.44 -8.04
C VAL A 369 11.26 -11.97 -7.99
N GLY A 370 11.62 -12.58 -6.87
CA GLY A 370 11.62 -14.05 -6.66
C GLY A 370 10.26 -14.69 -6.41
N PHE A 371 9.18 -14.12 -6.94
CA PHE A 371 7.84 -14.69 -6.89
C PHE A 371 6.99 -14.12 -8.03
N VAL A 372 5.93 -14.84 -8.40
CA VAL A 372 4.93 -14.35 -9.36
C VAL A 372 3.96 -13.40 -8.66
N VAL A 373 3.35 -13.86 -7.55
CA VAL A 373 2.48 -13.08 -6.66
C VAL A 373 2.83 -13.44 -5.22
N ALA A 374 2.74 -12.47 -4.31
CA ALA A 374 2.87 -12.71 -2.88
C ALA A 374 1.87 -11.81 -2.15
N GLU A 375 0.94 -12.41 -1.41
CA GLU A 375 -0.20 -11.69 -0.82
C GLU A 375 0.27 -10.72 0.26
N ARG A 376 1.28 -11.11 1.05
CA ARG A 376 1.90 -10.26 2.07
C ARG A 376 2.42 -8.92 1.54
N VAL A 377 2.78 -8.84 0.26
CA VAL A 377 3.25 -7.58 -0.37
C VAL A 377 2.12 -6.56 -0.46
N LEU A 378 0.88 -7.01 -0.52
CA LEU A 378 -0.30 -6.16 -0.59
C LEU A 378 -0.70 -5.57 0.77
N TYR A 379 -0.04 -5.95 1.87
CA TYR A 379 -0.35 -5.43 3.20
C TYR A 379 -0.27 -3.89 3.25
N THR A 380 0.88 -3.27 2.92
CA THR A 380 1.01 -1.81 2.90
C THR A 380 0.16 -1.14 1.80
N PRO A 381 0.18 -1.62 0.53
CA PRO A 381 -0.68 -1.10 -0.54
C PRO A 381 -2.19 -1.09 -0.22
N SER A 382 -2.67 -2.07 0.55
CA SER A 382 -4.08 -2.18 0.89
C SER A 382 -4.61 -0.99 1.70
N MET A 383 -3.74 -0.23 2.40
CA MET A 383 -4.14 1.02 3.05
C MET A 383 -4.65 2.04 2.02
N GLY A 384 -3.93 2.19 0.91
CA GLY A 384 -4.31 3.07 -0.18
C GLY A 384 -5.61 2.63 -0.85
N TYR A 385 -5.77 1.32 -1.05
CA TYR A 385 -7.03 0.74 -1.51
C TYR A 385 -8.20 1.06 -0.57
N CYS A 386 -8.05 0.85 0.74
CA CYS A 386 -9.11 1.11 1.71
C CYS A 386 -9.53 2.60 1.70
N ILE A 387 -8.55 3.52 1.62
CA ILE A 387 -8.81 4.96 1.50
C ILE A 387 -9.62 5.28 0.24
N LEU A 388 -9.19 4.77 -0.92
CA LEU A 388 -9.86 5.01 -2.21
C LEU A 388 -11.27 4.40 -2.24
N PHE A 389 -11.43 3.20 -1.67
CA PHE A 389 -12.71 2.51 -1.60
C PHE A 389 -13.71 3.30 -0.75
N VAL A 390 -13.33 3.70 0.47
CA VAL A 390 -14.20 4.46 1.37
C VAL A 390 -14.49 5.86 0.82
N HIS A 391 -13.52 6.51 0.18
CA HIS A 391 -13.74 7.76 -0.53
C HIS A 391 -14.78 7.59 -1.66
N GLY A 392 -14.62 6.55 -2.48
CA GLY A 392 -15.56 6.21 -3.56
C GLY A 392 -16.97 5.95 -3.04
N LEU A 393 -17.11 5.17 -1.96
CA LEU A 393 -18.39 4.94 -1.28
C LEU A 393 -19.02 6.24 -0.77
N SER A 394 -18.23 7.10 -0.11
CA SER A 394 -18.71 8.38 0.39
C SER A 394 -19.21 9.28 -0.74
N LYS A 395 -18.50 9.30 -1.89
CA LYS A 395 -18.94 10.05 -3.07
C LYS A 395 -20.19 9.44 -3.68
N LEU A 396 -20.26 8.13 -3.85
CA LEU A 396 -21.45 7.47 -4.39
C LEU A 396 -22.69 7.74 -3.51
N CYS A 397 -22.51 7.74 -2.18
CA CYS A 397 -23.57 8.06 -1.22
C CYS A 397 -24.16 9.47 -1.42
N THR A 398 -23.36 10.47 -1.82
CA THR A 398 -23.89 11.82 -2.07
C THR A 398 -24.67 11.94 -3.38
N TRP A 399 -24.55 10.96 -4.29
CA TRP A 399 -25.27 10.94 -5.56
C TRP A 399 -26.57 10.14 -5.49
N LEU A 400 -26.71 9.28 -4.47
CA LEU A 400 -27.84 8.40 -4.30
C LEU A 400 -28.94 9.04 -3.43
N ASN A 401 -30.19 8.67 -3.71
CA ASN A 401 -31.32 8.99 -2.84
C ASN A 401 -31.21 8.23 -1.50
N ARG A 402 -32.03 8.61 -0.51
CA ARG A 402 -32.03 8.01 0.84
C ARG A 402 -32.08 6.47 0.83
N CYS A 403 -32.90 5.87 -0.04
CA CYS A 403 -32.96 4.41 -0.18
C CYS A 403 -31.63 3.84 -0.68
N GLY A 404 -31.04 4.42 -1.73
CA GLY A 404 -29.74 3.98 -2.26
C GLY A 404 -28.59 4.16 -1.26
N ALA A 405 -28.60 5.25 -0.47
CA ALA A 405 -27.64 5.45 0.60
C ALA A 405 -27.76 4.36 1.69
N THR A 406 -28.98 4.03 2.11
CA THR A 406 -29.21 2.92 3.06
C THR A 406 -28.72 1.59 2.48
N THR A 407 -29.04 1.29 1.22
CA THR A 407 -28.57 0.07 0.55
C THR A 407 -27.05 0.00 0.52
N LEU A 408 -26.37 1.11 0.23
CA LEU A 408 -24.90 1.18 0.19
C LEU A 408 -24.27 0.99 1.57
N ILE A 409 -24.88 1.51 2.63
CA ILE A 409 -24.44 1.27 4.01
C ILE A 409 -24.61 -0.21 4.36
N VAL A 410 -25.78 -0.79 4.09
CA VAL A 410 -26.05 -2.22 4.35
C VAL A 410 -25.08 -3.11 3.57
N SER A 411 -24.81 -2.82 2.29
CA SER A 411 -23.85 -3.58 1.50
C SER A 411 -22.42 -3.45 2.03
N THR A 412 -22.04 -2.28 2.55
CA THR A 412 -20.73 -2.06 3.17
C THR A 412 -20.59 -2.87 4.46
N VAL A 413 -21.63 -2.89 5.30
CA VAL A 413 -21.65 -3.71 6.52
C VAL A 413 -21.57 -5.20 6.16
N LEU A 414 -22.33 -5.65 5.16
CA LEU A 414 -22.28 -7.04 4.69
C LEU A 414 -20.87 -7.40 4.17
N LEU A 415 -20.23 -6.51 3.42
CA LEU A 415 -18.86 -6.70 2.94
C LEU A 415 -17.87 -6.86 4.11
N LEU A 416 -17.97 -6.02 5.14
CA LEU A 416 -17.12 -6.12 6.34
C LEU A 416 -17.33 -7.44 7.08
N LEU A 417 -18.57 -7.93 7.18
CA LEU A 417 -18.88 -9.23 7.77
C LEU A 417 -18.31 -10.38 6.92
N LEU A 418 -18.45 -10.31 5.59
CA LEU A 418 -17.89 -11.30 4.67
C LEU A 418 -16.37 -11.34 4.75
N PHE A 419 -15.72 -10.18 4.82
CA PHE A 419 -14.27 -10.08 4.97
C PHE A 419 -13.82 -10.63 6.33
N SER A 420 -14.53 -10.29 7.41
CA SER A 420 -14.26 -10.85 8.74
C SER A 420 -14.38 -12.38 8.74
N TRP A 421 -15.46 -12.92 8.18
CA TRP A 421 -15.66 -14.36 8.05
C TRP A 421 -14.55 -15.02 7.21
N LYS A 422 -14.21 -14.44 6.06
CA LYS A 422 -13.16 -14.96 5.18
C LYS A 422 -11.79 -14.93 5.87
N THR A 423 -11.49 -13.88 6.63
CA THR A 423 -10.25 -13.76 7.43
C THR A 423 -10.17 -14.85 8.50
N VAL A 424 -11.25 -15.09 9.25
CA VAL A 424 -11.32 -16.18 10.22
C VAL A 424 -11.12 -17.54 9.54
N LYS A 425 -11.80 -17.78 8.42
CA LYS A 425 -11.68 -19.03 7.67
C LYS A 425 -10.28 -19.24 7.11
N GLN A 426 -9.64 -18.17 6.66
CA GLN A 426 -8.28 -18.23 6.15
C GLN A 426 -7.28 -18.51 7.29
N ASN A 427 -7.51 -18.01 8.51
CA ASN A 427 -6.64 -18.31 9.65
C ASN A 427 -6.66 -19.81 10.03
N GLU A 428 -7.75 -20.55 9.78
CA GLU A 428 -7.77 -22.01 9.98
C GLU A 428 -6.71 -22.72 9.13
N ILE A 429 -6.41 -22.20 7.93
CA ILE A 429 -5.38 -22.74 7.04
C ILE A 429 -4.00 -22.65 7.70
N TRP A 430 -3.74 -21.56 8.42
CA TRP A 430 -2.46 -21.28 9.08
C TRP A 430 -2.25 -22.01 10.41
N LEU A 431 -3.23 -22.78 10.91
CA LEU A 431 -3.14 -23.48 12.21
C LEU A 431 -2.09 -24.59 12.22
N SER A 432 -1.93 -25.32 11.11
CA SER A 432 -1.06 -26.49 11.06
C SER A 432 -0.33 -26.61 9.73
N ARG A 433 0.78 -27.34 9.74
CA ARG A 433 1.54 -27.67 8.52
C ARG A 433 0.69 -28.45 7.51
N GLU A 434 -0.18 -29.36 7.99
CA GLU A 434 -1.06 -30.15 7.12
C GLU A 434 -2.11 -29.26 6.43
N SER A 435 -2.86 -28.47 7.20
CA SER A 435 -3.89 -27.58 6.67
C SER A 435 -3.31 -26.59 5.66
N LEU A 436 -2.14 -26.02 5.96
CA LEU A 436 -1.44 -25.09 5.07
C LEU A 436 -1.11 -25.74 3.73
N PHE A 437 -0.38 -26.86 3.73
CA PHE A 437 0.05 -27.51 2.48
C PHE A 437 -1.11 -28.17 1.72
N ARG A 438 -2.08 -28.75 2.43
CA ARG A 438 -3.29 -29.29 1.81
C ARG A 438 -4.08 -28.20 1.09
N SER A 439 -4.23 -27.02 1.72
CA SER A 439 -4.90 -25.89 1.06
C SER A 439 -4.17 -25.44 -0.21
N GLY A 440 -2.83 -25.46 -0.22
CA GLY A 440 -2.04 -25.08 -1.39
C GLY A 440 -2.35 -25.95 -2.61
N VAL A 441 -2.40 -27.27 -2.41
CA VAL A 441 -2.75 -28.22 -3.48
C VAL A 441 -4.22 -28.08 -3.91
N GLN A 442 -5.12 -27.75 -3.00
CA GLN A 442 -6.54 -27.54 -3.32
C GLN A 442 -6.78 -26.25 -4.10
N THR A 443 -6.10 -25.16 -3.74
CA THR A 443 -6.27 -23.85 -4.37
C THR A 443 -5.50 -23.77 -5.70
N LEU A 444 -4.28 -24.32 -5.76
CA LEU A 444 -3.38 -24.25 -6.91
C LEU A 444 -2.85 -25.65 -7.28
N PRO A 445 -3.70 -26.55 -7.82
CA PRO A 445 -3.32 -27.93 -8.16
C PRO A 445 -2.27 -28.03 -9.28
N HIS A 446 -2.01 -26.94 -9.99
CA HIS A 446 -1.00 -26.88 -11.05
C HIS A 446 0.34 -26.31 -10.56
N ASN A 447 0.49 -25.97 -9.28
CA ASN A 447 1.75 -25.47 -8.73
C ASN A 447 2.65 -26.64 -8.28
N ALA A 448 3.81 -26.78 -8.93
CA ALA A 448 4.72 -27.89 -8.66
C ALA A 448 5.28 -27.86 -7.22
N LYS A 449 5.49 -26.67 -6.66
CA LYS A 449 6.09 -26.49 -5.34
C LYS A 449 5.12 -26.80 -4.21
N VAL A 450 3.82 -26.49 -4.35
CA VAL A 450 2.82 -26.87 -3.33
C VAL A 450 2.70 -28.39 -3.24
N HIS A 451 2.74 -29.10 -4.39
CA HIS A 451 2.80 -30.56 -4.42
C HIS A 451 4.06 -31.10 -3.76
N TYR A 452 5.24 -30.54 -4.07
CA TYR A 452 6.51 -30.94 -3.44
C TYR A 452 6.50 -30.73 -1.93
N ASN A 453 6.00 -29.59 -1.45
CA ASN A 453 5.95 -29.28 -0.01
C ASN A 453 4.95 -30.19 0.72
N TYR A 454 3.79 -30.47 0.13
CA TYR A 454 2.85 -31.43 0.70
C TYR A 454 3.43 -32.85 0.71
N ALA A 455 4.16 -33.25 -0.33
CA ALA A 455 4.86 -34.53 -0.39
C ALA A 455 5.95 -34.66 0.71
N ASN A 456 6.71 -33.59 0.98
CA ASN A 456 7.66 -33.56 2.10
C ASN A 456 6.95 -33.79 3.43
N PHE A 457 5.84 -33.09 3.67
CA PHE A 457 5.05 -33.27 4.88
C PHE A 457 4.51 -34.70 5.01
N LEU A 458 3.92 -35.26 3.94
CA LEU A 458 3.41 -36.63 3.93
C LEU A 458 4.52 -37.66 4.19
N LYS A 459 5.71 -37.43 3.61
CA LYS A 459 6.90 -38.24 3.87
C LYS A 459 7.31 -38.17 5.35
N ASP A 460 7.35 -36.98 5.94
CA ASP A 460 7.69 -36.80 7.36
C ASP A 460 6.70 -37.52 8.30
N GLN A 461 5.44 -37.67 7.87
CA GLN A 461 4.39 -38.43 8.58
C GLN A 461 4.42 -39.95 8.28
N GLY A 462 5.36 -40.44 7.46
CA GLY A 462 5.43 -41.84 7.05
C GLY A 462 4.38 -42.27 6.00
N ARG A 463 3.56 -41.34 5.49
CA ARG A 463 2.54 -41.57 4.44
C ARG A 463 3.19 -41.63 3.05
N ASN A 464 4.10 -42.58 2.87
CA ASN A 464 5.00 -42.65 1.71
C ASN A 464 4.28 -42.83 0.37
N ARG A 465 3.17 -43.58 0.32
CA ARG A 465 2.41 -43.79 -0.93
C ARG A 465 1.84 -42.47 -1.46
N GLU A 466 1.27 -41.65 -0.58
CA GLU A 466 0.72 -40.34 -0.95
C GLU A 466 1.85 -39.36 -1.27
N ALA A 467 2.95 -39.39 -0.51
CA ALA A 467 4.13 -38.59 -0.81
C ALA A 467 4.67 -38.86 -2.23
N ILE A 468 4.80 -40.13 -2.63
CA ILE A 468 5.23 -40.52 -3.98
C ILE A 468 4.27 -39.96 -5.04
N TYR A 469 2.95 -40.04 -4.82
CA TYR A 469 1.96 -39.45 -5.74
C TYR A 469 2.18 -37.95 -5.94
N HIS A 470 2.35 -37.19 -4.84
CA HIS A 470 2.55 -35.75 -4.92
C HIS A 470 3.92 -35.38 -5.50
N TYR A 471 5.01 -36.11 -5.21
CA TYR A 471 6.30 -35.89 -5.86
C TYR A 471 6.26 -36.17 -7.37
N ARG A 472 5.61 -37.27 -7.78
CA ARG A 472 5.41 -37.57 -9.20
C ARG A 472 4.59 -36.48 -9.89
N THR A 473 3.57 -35.95 -9.21
CA THR A 473 2.78 -34.82 -9.72
C THR A 473 3.62 -33.55 -9.85
N ALA A 474 4.45 -33.22 -8.84
CA ALA A 474 5.39 -32.11 -8.91
C ALA A 474 6.36 -32.24 -10.10
N LEU A 475 6.84 -33.46 -10.39
CA LEU A 475 7.71 -33.71 -11.55
C LEU A 475 6.98 -33.72 -12.90
N LYS A 476 5.68 -34.05 -12.93
CA LYS A 476 4.86 -33.86 -14.13
C LYS A 476 4.69 -32.38 -14.45
N LEU A 477 4.46 -31.55 -13.42
CA LEU A 477 4.30 -30.10 -13.57
C LEU A 477 5.63 -29.39 -13.82
N TYR A 478 6.72 -29.87 -13.21
CA TYR A 478 8.06 -29.31 -13.38
C TYR A 478 9.13 -30.43 -13.43
N PRO A 479 9.43 -30.96 -14.63
CA PRO A 479 10.38 -32.09 -14.80
C PRO A 479 11.81 -31.82 -14.34
N ARG A 480 12.19 -30.54 -14.17
CA ARG A 480 13.53 -30.11 -13.74
C ARG A 480 13.67 -29.97 -12.22
N HIS A 481 12.74 -30.50 -11.42
CA HIS A 481 12.76 -30.40 -9.96
C HIS A 481 13.76 -31.38 -9.31
N ALA A 482 15.04 -31.02 -9.24
CA ALA A 482 16.11 -31.88 -8.69
C ALA A 482 15.82 -32.41 -7.27
N SER A 483 15.28 -31.57 -6.38
CA SER A 483 14.98 -32.00 -5.00
C SER A 483 13.82 -33.00 -4.90
N ALA A 484 12.83 -32.93 -5.82
CA ALA A 484 11.73 -33.90 -5.86
C ALA A 484 12.22 -35.27 -6.36
N LEU A 485 13.11 -35.29 -7.36
CA LEU A 485 13.80 -36.51 -7.81
C LEU A 485 14.60 -37.15 -6.67
N ASN A 486 15.42 -36.36 -5.97
CA ASN A 486 16.16 -36.85 -4.80
C ASN A 486 15.22 -37.47 -3.75
N ASN A 487 14.11 -36.82 -3.42
CA ASN A 487 13.20 -37.35 -2.42
C ASN A 487 12.44 -38.60 -2.88
N LEU A 488 12.10 -38.72 -4.17
CA LEU A 488 11.58 -39.97 -4.73
C LEU A 488 12.59 -41.10 -4.64
N GLY A 489 13.87 -40.84 -4.92
CA GLY A 489 14.94 -41.82 -4.74
C GLY A 489 14.96 -42.39 -3.32
N THR A 490 14.76 -41.55 -2.29
CA THR A 490 14.73 -42.01 -0.89
C THR A 490 13.49 -42.83 -0.51
N LEU A 491 12.42 -42.77 -1.31
CA LEU A 491 11.16 -43.47 -1.05
C LEU A 491 10.98 -44.73 -1.89
N THR A 492 11.88 -44.95 -2.85
CA THR A 492 11.82 -46.06 -3.79
C THR A 492 12.52 -47.28 -3.21
N ARG A 493 11.92 -48.47 -3.37
CA ARG A 493 12.50 -49.74 -2.91
C ARG A 493 13.47 -50.35 -3.92
N ASP A 494 13.27 -50.04 -5.20
CA ASP A 494 14.16 -50.47 -6.28
C ASP A 494 15.43 -49.60 -6.29
N THR A 495 16.57 -50.24 -6.08
CA THR A 495 17.88 -49.58 -6.05
C THR A 495 18.29 -49.04 -7.42
N ALA A 496 17.86 -49.66 -8.51
CA ALA A 496 18.13 -49.18 -9.87
C ALA A 496 17.34 -47.89 -10.14
N GLU A 497 16.05 -47.86 -9.77
CA GLU A 497 15.21 -46.67 -9.90
C GLU A 497 15.71 -45.53 -9.00
N ALA A 498 16.12 -45.84 -7.75
CA ALA A 498 16.71 -44.85 -6.84
C ALA A 498 18.00 -44.24 -7.41
N LYS A 499 18.90 -45.08 -7.94
CA LYS A 499 20.14 -44.61 -8.60
C LYS A 499 19.84 -43.69 -9.77
N MET A 500 18.88 -44.05 -10.62
CA MET A 500 18.44 -43.23 -11.75
C MET A 500 17.93 -41.86 -11.28
N TYR A 501 17.09 -41.82 -10.23
CA TYR A 501 16.59 -40.55 -9.70
C TYR A 501 17.72 -39.65 -9.16
N TYR A 502 18.67 -40.21 -8.41
CA TYR A 502 19.80 -39.42 -7.91
C TYR A 502 20.69 -38.91 -9.04
N GLN A 503 21.01 -39.76 -10.02
CA GLN A 503 21.80 -39.34 -11.18
C GLN A 503 21.10 -38.23 -11.97
N ARG A 504 19.78 -38.35 -12.19
CA ARG A 504 19.00 -37.31 -12.88
C ARG A 504 18.96 -36.00 -12.08
N ALA A 505 18.84 -36.07 -10.75
CA ALA A 505 18.92 -34.89 -9.89
C ALA A 505 20.28 -34.19 -10.02
N LEU A 506 21.37 -34.95 -10.11
CA LEU A 506 22.74 -34.43 -10.28
C LEU A 506 23.02 -33.91 -11.70
N GLN A 507 22.41 -34.50 -12.73
CA GLN A 507 22.46 -33.94 -14.09
C GLN A 507 21.80 -32.56 -14.15
N LEU A 508 20.69 -32.37 -13.44
CA LEU A 508 20.00 -31.08 -13.36
C LEU A 508 20.74 -30.09 -12.47
N HIS A 509 21.35 -30.56 -11.38
CA HIS A 509 22.01 -29.73 -10.40
C HIS A 509 23.25 -30.46 -9.82
N PRO A 510 24.43 -30.31 -10.45
CA PRO A 510 25.64 -31.08 -10.09
C PRO A 510 26.10 -30.92 -8.65
N GLN A 511 25.82 -29.77 -8.03
CA GLN A 511 26.16 -29.46 -6.63
C GLN A 511 24.99 -29.77 -5.66
N HIS A 512 24.07 -30.66 -6.01
CA HIS A 512 22.97 -31.04 -5.12
C HIS A 512 23.46 -31.96 -3.99
N ASN A 513 23.95 -31.36 -2.90
CA ASN A 513 24.58 -32.05 -1.76
C ASN A 513 23.83 -33.30 -1.27
N ARG A 514 22.51 -33.23 -1.10
CA ARG A 514 21.70 -34.38 -0.64
C ARG A 514 21.68 -35.53 -1.65
N ALA A 515 21.72 -35.22 -2.95
CA ALA A 515 21.68 -36.24 -4.00
C ALA A 515 23.05 -36.90 -4.15
N LEU A 516 24.15 -36.15 -4.02
CA LEU A 516 25.51 -36.69 -3.95
C LEU A 516 25.64 -37.66 -2.76
N PHE A 517 25.20 -37.22 -1.58
CA PHE A 517 25.24 -38.04 -0.36
C PHE A 517 24.42 -39.33 -0.50
N ASN A 518 23.17 -39.23 -0.97
CA ASN A 518 22.30 -40.39 -1.13
C ASN A 518 22.79 -41.36 -2.20
N LEU A 519 23.35 -40.85 -3.31
CA LEU A 519 23.98 -41.69 -4.33
C LEU A 519 25.23 -42.40 -3.78
N GLY A 520 26.07 -41.68 -3.04
CA GLY A 520 27.24 -42.26 -2.37
C GLY A 520 26.86 -43.39 -1.43
N ASN A 521 25.83 -43.19 -0.61
CA ASN A 521 25.33 -44.24 0.29
C ASN A 521 24.71 -45.43 -0.43
N LEU A 522 24.11 -45.23 -1.61
CA LEU A 522 23.52 -46.31 -2.40
C LEU A 522 24.60 -47.18 -3.10
N LEU A 523 25.76 -46.61 -3.38
CA LEU A 523 26.87 -47.28 -4.06
C LEU A 523 27.91 -47.89 -3.10
N LYS A 524 27.81 -47.57 -1.81
CA LYS A 524 28.59 -48.18 -0.73
C LYS A 524 28.01 -49.55 -0.40
#